data_AF-A0A0L0VBQ7-F1
#
_entry.id   AF-A0A0L0VBQ7-F1
#
_cell.length_a   1.000
_cell.length_b   1.000
_cell.length_c   1.000
_cell.angle_alpha   90.00
_cell.angle_beta   90.00
_cell.angle_gamma   90.00
#
_symmetry.space_group_name_H-M   'P 1'
#
loop_
_entity.id
_entity.type
_entity.pdbx_description
1 polymer ?
#
loop_
_entity_poly.entity_id
_entity_poly.type
_entity_poly.pdbx_seq_one_letter_code
_entity_poly.pdbx_strand_id
1 'polypeptide(L)'
;MSTRYTGNNPTPISDPEAIIRAANAAKQKSKLNAVLANHPNPPKQYQLPPNPRNLPAIPPSPTMANLPTNPLNPTKDPPLLSTIAPRSSSHNELPLHNYLKGVIELQHRSINQANIDRQAMNKYHKANEARHQADADCIAQLEESILLLTIKKDPVEAPTRPELGRIDLQRFRADGPLYTGPPQVVEPFITWLQWVELLFTTSGFTHNDNKIQVAGKLIREGNTQAFYAREINSLLGKSWSDFRTKLMTFALPPL
;
A
#
# COMPACT_ATOMS: atom_id res chain seq x y z
N MET A 1 -37.74 -40.92 -50.66
CA MET A 1 -36.32 -40.97 -50.24
C MET A 1 -35.67 -39.67 -50.69
N SER A 2 -34.86 -38.92 -49.96
CA SER A 2 -34.46 -38.82 -48.56
C SER A 2 -33.70 -37.48 -48.51
N THR A 3 -34.01 -36.65 -47.52
CA THR A 3 -33.36 -35.37 -47.25
C THR A 3 -31.90 -35.59 -46.84
N ARG A 4 -30.94 -34.84 -47.41
CA ARG A 4 -29.63 -34.63 -46.78
C ARG A 4 -29.18 -33.19 -46.98
N TYR A 5 -29.63 -32.36 -46.05
CA TYR A 5 -29.02 -31.06 -45.74
C TYR A 5 -27.80 -31.37 -44.86
N THR A 6 -26.60 -31.15 -45.38
CA THR A 6 -25.35 -31.34 -44.64
C THR A 6 -25.25 -30.24 -43.60
N GLY A 7 -25.38 -30.61 -42.33
CA GLY A 7 -25.30 -29.68 -41.21
C GLY A 7 -23.91 -29.06 -41.10
N ASN A 8 -23.83 -27.76 -41.38
CA ASN A 8 -22.81 -26.92 -40.76
C ASN A 8 -23.20 -26.78 -39.29
N ASN A 9 -22.55 -27.57 -38.45
CA ASN A 9 -22.65 -27.50 -37.01
C ASN A 9 -21.75 -26.33 -36.57
N PRO A 10 -22.26 -25.15 -36.18
CA PRO A 10 -21.42 -24.16 -35.53
C PRO A 10 -21.06 -24.73 -34.16
N THR A 11 -19.85 -25.25 -34.02
CA THR A 11 -19.28 -25.57 -32.72
C THR A 11 -19.48 -24.36 -31.81
N PRO A 12 -20.11 -24.52 -30.63
CA PRO A 12 -20.34 -23.39 -29.75
C PRO A 12 -18.99 -22.78 -29.39
N ILE A 13 -18.89 -21.50 -29.72
CA ILE A 13 -17.85 -20.59 -29.27
C ILE A 13 -17.60 -20.85 -27.79
N SER A 14 -16.31 -21.07 -27.48
CA SER A 14 -15.79 -21.31 -26.14
C SER A 14 -16.51 -20.48 -25.08
N ASP A 15 -16.87 -21.16 -24.00
CA ASP A 15 -17.31 -20.58 -22.73
C ASP A 15 -16.64 -19.21 -22.48
N PRO A 16 -17.36 -18.07 -22.59
CA PRO A 16 -16.75 -16.74 -22.48
C PRO A 16 -16.10 -16.54 -21.10
N GLU A 17 -16.61 -17.27 -20.13
CA GLU A 17 -16.10 -17.41 -18.76
C GLU A 17 -14.71 -18.08 -18.73
N ALA A 18 -14.42 -19.04 -19.63
CA ALA A 18 -13.09 -19.63 -19.76
C ALA A 18 -12.03 -18.64 -20.26
N ILE A 19 -12.41 -17.71 -21.15
CA ILE A 19 -11.51 -16.67 -21.65
C ILE A 19 -11.17 -15.68 -20.53
N ILE A 20 -12.17 -15.28 -19.74
CA ILE A 20 -11.98 -14.39 -18.59
C ILE A 20 -11.10 -15.07 -17.52
N ARG A 21 -11.34 -16.36 -17.23
CA ARG A 21 -10.51 -17.14 -16.29
C ARG A 21 -9.07 -17.28 -16.79
N ALA A 22 -8.85 -17.54 -18.08
CA ALA A 22 -7.51 -17.65 -18.66
C ALA A 22 -6.75 -16.30 -18.63
N ALA A 23 -7.43 -15.20 -18.95
CA ALA A 23 -6.86 -13.86 -18.89
C ALA A 23 -6.49 -13.45 -17.45
N ASN A 24 -7.35 -13.76 -16.48
CA ASN A 24 -7.09 -13.51 -15.07
C ASN A 24 -5.94 -14.37 -14.53
N ALA A 25 -5.87 -15.65 -14.93
CA ALA A 25 -4.76 -16.54 -14.57
C ALA A 25 -3.41 -16.05 -15.16
N ALA A 26 -3.41 -15.57 -16.41
CA ALA A 26 -2.21 -14.99 -17.02
C ALA A 26 -1.76 -13.70 -16.31
N LYS A 27 -2.71 -12.84 -15.90
CA LYS A 27 -2.44 -11.60 -15.15
C LYS A 27 -1.91 -11.87 -13.74
N GLN A 28 -2.37 -12.94 -13.08
CA GLN A 28 -1.81 -13.35 -11.79
C GLN A 28 -0.39 -13.90 -11.94
N LYS A 29 -0.13 -14.71 -12.97
CA LYS A 29 1.22 -15.22 -13.27
C LYS A 29 2.21 -14.10 -13.60
N SER A 30 1.80 -13.08 -14.38
CA SER A 30 2.67 -11.95 -14.69
C SER A 30 2.95 -11.08 -13.46
N LYS A 31 1.97 -10.88 -12.57
CA LYS A 31 2.18 -10.21 -11.27
C LYS A 31 3.16 -10.96 -10.37
N LEU A 32 3.04 -12.28 -10.27
CA LEU A 32 3.99 -13.08 -9.47
C LEU A 32 5.41 -13.02 -10.05
N ASN A 33 5.55 -13.10 -11.38
CA ASN A 33 6.85 -12.98 -12.03
C ASN A 33 7.46 -11.57 -11.91
N ALA A 34 6.63 -10.51 -11.94
CA ALA A 34 7.08 -9.13 -11.74
C ALA A 34 7.51 -8.84 -10.29
N VAL A 35 6.87 -9.49 -9.30
CA VAL A 35 7.28 -9.44 -7.89
C VAL A 35 8.59 -10.20 -7.67
N LEU A 36 8.81 -11.30 -8.40
CA LEU A 36 10.07 -12.07 -8.33
C LEU A 36 11.24 -11.33 -9.00
N ALA A 37 10.98 -10.52 -10.03
CA ALA A 37 12.00 -9.81 -10.78
C ALA A 37 12.50 -8.49 -10.14
N ASN A 38 11.78 -7.91 -9.16
CA ASN A 38 12.03 -6.53 -8.70
C ASN A 38 12.36 -6.35 -7.20
N HIS A 39 12.88 -7.36 -6.49
CA HIS A 39 13.29 -7.17 -5.08
C HIS A 39 14.78 -7.50 -4.83
N PRO A 40 15.60 -6.50 -4.42
CA PRO A 40 16.93 -6.71 -3.84
C PRO A 40 16.92 -7.14 -2.36
N ASN A 41 15.76 -7.33 -1.73
CA ASN A 41 15.63 -7.84 -0.36
C ASN A 41 14.21 -8.43 -0.15
N PRO A 42 14.07 -9.64 0.42
CA PRO A 42 12.79 -10.32 0.50
C PRO A 42 11.92 -9.79 1.67
N PRO A 43 10.62 -9.56 1.47
CA PRO A 43 9.67 -9.45 2.58
C PRO A 43 9.51 -10.82 3.25
N LYS A 44 9.51 -10.85 4.60
CA LYS A 44 9.28 -12.07 5.38
C LYS A 44 7.95 -12.72 4.96
N GLN A 45 8.03 -13.90 4.34
CA GLN A 45 6.88 -14.71 3.97
C GLN A 45 6.22 -15.27 5.23
N TYR A 46 4.93 -15.01 5.42
CA TYR A 46 4.08 -15.89 6.22
C TYR A 46 3.84 -17.16 5.39
N GLN A 47 4.47 -18.27 5.79
CA GLN A 47 4.24 -19.57 5.18
C GLN A 47 2.86 -20.11 5.57
N LEU A 48 2.08 -20.49 4.56
CA LEU A 48 0.95 -21.40 4.69
C LEU A 48 1.44 -22.73 5.32
N PRO A 49 0.72 -23.38 6.25
CA PRO A 49 1.16 -24.65 6.82
C PRO A 49 1.24 -25.75 5.73
N PRO A 50 2.31 -26.56 5.68
CA PRO A 50 2.40 -27.68 4.75
C PRO A 50 1.46 -28.84 5.15
N ASN A 51 0.85 -29.47 4.15
CA ASN A 51 0.15 -30.77 4.21
C ASN A 51 1.04 -31.84 4.92
N PRO A 52 0.48 -32.76 5.75
CA PRO A 52 1.24 -33.53 6.72
C PRO A 52 1.80 -34.80 6.06
N ARG A 53 2.98 -34.70 5.43
CA ARG A 53 3.67 -35.93 4.99
C ARG A 53 5.19 -35.93 4.98
N ASN A 54 5.87 -34.94 5.56
CA ASN A 54 7.32 -34.97 5.71
C ASN A 54 7.74 -34.37 7.06
N LEU A 55 7.96 -35.23 8.05
CA LEU A 55 8.60 -34.86 9.31
C LEU A 55 10.13 -34.91 9.12
N PRO A 56 10.90 -33.88 9.52
CA PRO A 56 12.34 -34.00 9.70
C PRO A 56 12.66 -34.95 10.86
N ALA A 57 13.77 -35.68 10.74
CA ALA A 57 14.26 -36.58 11.77
C ALA A 57 14.50 -35.85 13.10
N ILE A 58 14.13 -36.51 14.19
CA ILE A 58 14.33 -36.10 15.59
C ILE A 58 15.84 -35.86 15.82
N PRO A 59 16.28 -34.71 16.37
CA PRO A 59 17.67 -34.57 16.81
C PRO A 59 17.91 -35.50 18.01
N PRO A 60 19.06 -36.20 18.08
CA PRO A 60 19.35 -37.09 19.19
C PRO A 60 19.40 -36.31 20.51
N SER A 61 18.84 -36.89 21.56
CA SER A 61 18.96 -36.40 22.94
C SER A 61 20.42 -36.08 23.28
N PRO A 62 20.71 -34.98 24.01
CA PRO A 62 22.05 -34.73 24.49
C PRO A 62 22.36 -35.72 25.62
N THR A 63 23.05 -36.80 25.26
CA THR A 63 23.90 -37.59 26.15
C THR A 63 24.87 -36.64 26.86
N MET A 64 24.91 -36.71 28.19
CA MET A 64 25.92 -36.01 29.00
C MET A 64 27.32 -36.43 28.58
N ALA A 65 28.05 -35.53 27.94
CA ALA A 65 29.51 -35.59 27.89
C ALA A 65 30.00 -34.16 27.60
N ASN A 66 30.42 -33.46 28.66
CA ASN A 66 31.47 -32.44 28.65
C ASN A 66 31.71 -31.97 30.09
N LEU A 67 32.58 -32.71 30.79
CA LEU A 67 33.33 -32.23 31.94
C LEU A 67 34.40 -31.25 31.43
N PRO A 68 34.64 -30.08 32.05
CA PRO A 68 35.85 -29.32 31.79
C PRO A 68 37.04 -29.96 32.52
N THR A 69 37.99 -30.48 31.75
CA THR A 69 39.44 -30.56 32.08
C THR A 69 39.96 -29.11 32.22
N ASN A 70 40.94 -28.71 33.04
CA ASN A 70 42.15 -29.28 33.67
C ASN A 70 42.72 -28.20 34.67
N PRO A 71 43.87 -28.36 35.41
CA PRO A 71 44.89 -29.41 35.37
C PRO A 71 45.35 -30.04 36.73
N LEU A 72 45.73 -31.32 36.65
CA LEU A 72 46.92 -32.02 37.23
C LEU A 72 47.83 -31.17 38.17
N ASN A 73 48.36 -31.59 39.34
CA ASN A 73 48.55 -32.86 40.08
C ASN A 73 49.35 -32.51 41.39
N PRO A 74 49.84 -33.43 42.28
CA PRO A 74 49.52 -34.84 42.52
C PRO A 74 49.34 -35.27 44.02
N THR A 75 48.59 -36.37 44.23
CA THR A 75 48.91 -37.52 45.12
C THR A 75 48.74 -37.43 46.66
N LYS A 76 47.73 -38.13 47.22
CA LYS A 76 47.83 -39.41 47.99
C LYS A 76 46.46 -39.91 48.50
N ASP A 77 46.34 -41.24 48.59
CA ASP A 77 45.17 -42.14 48.76
C ASP A 77 44.32 -42.01 50.06
N PRO A 78 43.09 -42.62 50.12
CA PRO A 78 42.21 -42.73 51.30
C PRO A 78 42.42 -44.10 52.04
N PRO A 79 41.63 -44.55 53.06
CA PRO A 79 40.48 -43.97 53.80
C PRO A 79 40.58 -44.11 55.37
N LEU A 80 39.64 -43.54 56.13
CA LEU A 80 38.81 -44.21 57.18
C LEU A 80 38.23 -43.29 58.28
N LEU A 81 37.05 -43.71 58.75
CA LEU A 81 36.35 -43.48 60.03
C LEU A 81 35.37 -42.30 60.19
N SER A 82 34.09 -42.67 59.98
CA SER A 82 32.88 -42.35 60.75
C SER A 82 32.92 -41.20 61.75
N THR A 83 32.00 -40.25 61.60
CA THR A 83 31.33 -39.60 62.73
C THR A 83 29.90 -39.23 62.34
N ILE A 84 28.97 -39.60 63.22
CA ILE A 84 27.51 -39.52 63.11
C ILE A 84 27.05 -38.12 63.56
N ALA A 85 26.13 -37.49 62.81
CA ALA A 85 25.13 -36.56 63.36
C ALA A 85 23.93 -36.39 62.40
N PRO A 86 22.70 -36.12 62.90
CA PRO A 86 21.46 -36.43 62.20
C PRO A 86 20.82 -35.25 61.45
N ARG A 87 20.18 -35.62 60.33
CA ARG A 87 18.93 -35.09 59.74
C ARG A 87 18.72 -33.58 59.77
N SER A 88 18.96 -32.94 58.63
CA SER A 88 18.17 -31.80 58.16
C SER A 88 17.64 -32.15 56.78
N SER A 89 16.32 -32.14 56.65
CA SER A 89 15.53 -32.42 55.46
C SER A 89 15.97 -31.55 54.28
N SER A 90 16.83 -32.09 53.42
CA SER A 90 17.02 -31.55 52.08
C SER A 90 15.76 -31.86 51.28
N HIS A 91 14.97 -30.81 51.02
CA HIS A 91 13.94 -30.79 50.00
C HIS A 91 14.55 -31.20 48.66
N ASN A 92 14.53 -32.49 48.35
CA ASN A 92 14.76 -32.98 47.00
C ASN A 92 13.43 -32.86 46.23
N GLU A 93 12.94 -31.63 46.04
CA GLU A 93 11.93 -31.39 45.00
C GLU A 93 12.61 -31.58 43.65
N LEU A 94 12.31 -32.74 43.06
CA LEU A 94 13.01 -33.32 41.92
C LEU A 94 13.05 -32.36 40.72
N PRO A 95 14.16 -32.29 39.96
CA PRO A 95 14.30 -31.52 38.71
C PRO A 95 13.14 -31.68 37.71
N LEU A 96 12.48 -32.85 37.76
CA LEU A 96 11.29 -33.18 36.96
C LEU A 96 10.08 -32.29 37.26
N HIS A 97 9.86 -31.89 38.52
CA HIS A 97 8.74 -31.02 38.90
C HIS A 97 8.89 -29.64 38.27
N ASN A 98 10.09 -29.06 38.34
CA ASN A 98 10.41 -27.78 37.71
C ASN A 98 10.28 -27.83 36.19
N TYR A 99 10.70 -28.94 35.58
CA TYR A 99 10.50 -29.19 34.15
C TYR A 99 9.02 -29.26 33.76
N LEU A 100 8.23 -30.08 34.46
CA LEU A 100 6.80 -30.24 34.19
C LEU A 100 6.03 -28.92 34.36
N LYS A 101 6.34 -28.17 35.41
CA LYS A 101 5.79 -26.83 35.64
C LYS A 101 6.12 -25.90 34.47
N GLY A 102 7.38 -25.90 34.00
CA GLY A 102 7.80 -25.10 32.85
C GLY A 102 7.06 -25.46 31.56
N VAL A 103 6.81 -26.74 31.30
CA VAL A 103 6.04 -27.20 30.13
C VAL A 103 4.58 -26.74 30.21
N ILE A 104 3.94 -26.86 31.38
CA ILE A 104 2.55 -26.42 31.58
C ILE A 104 2.44 -24.90 31.40
N GLU A 105 3.37 -24.12 31.96
CA GLU A 105 3.39 -22.67 31.78
C GLU A 105 3.58 -22.28 30.31
N LEU A 106 4.47 -22.96 29.59
CA LEU A 106 4.70 -22.72 28.17
C LEU A 106 3.45 -23.03 27.33
N GLN A 107 2.78 -24.14 27.62
CA GLN A 107 1.52 -24.50 26.96
C GLN A 107 0.44 -23.46 27.23
N HIS A 108 0.28 -23.02 28.49
CA HIS A 108 -0.69 -22.02 28.86
C HIS A 108 -0.45 -20.68 28.14
N ARG A 109 0.81 -20.23 28.08
CA ARG A 109 1.20 -19.03 27.32
C ARG A 109 0.92 -19.20 25.82
N SER A 110 1.22 -20.36 25.25
CA SER A 110 0.95 -20.64 23.83
C SER A 110 -0.54 -20.57 23.50
N ILE A 111 -1.39 -21.13 24.35
CA ILE A 111 -2.86 -21.08 24.17
C ILE A 111 -3.35 -19.64 24.26
N ASN A 112 -2.89 -18.88 25.25
CA ASN A 112 -3.26 -17.49 25.43
C ASN A 112 -2.85 -16.64 24.22
N GLN A 113 -1.65 -16.84 23.70
CA GLN A 113 -1.18 -16.13 22.51
C GLN A 113 -2.05 -16.46 21.29
N ALA A 114 -2.31 -17.74 21.02
CA ALA A 114 -3.16 -18.15 19.91
C ALA A 114 -4.58 -17.56 20.02
N ASN A 115 -5.11 -17.45 21.25
CA ASN A 115 -6.41 -16.81 21.49
C ASN A 115 -6.39 -15.32 21.22
N ILE A 116 -5.34 -14.60 21.61
CA ILE A 116 -5.16 -13.17 21.31
C ILE A 116 -5.07 -12.97 19.79
N ASP A 117 -4.27 -13.78 19.12
CA ASP A 117 -4.06 -13.68 17.67
C ASP A 117 -5.38 -13.91 16.91
N ARG A 118 -6.15 -14.92 17.31
CA ARG A 118 -7.49 -15.18 16.75
C ARG A 118 -8.44 -14.01 16.98
N GLN A 119 -8.43 -13.40 18.16
CA GLN A 119 -9.26 -12.21 18.43
C GLN A 119 -8.84 -11.01 17.57
N ALA A 120 -7.53 -10.79 17.40
CA ALA A 120 -7.01 -9.72 16.55
C ALA A 120 -7.42 -9.93 15.09
N MET A 121 -7.27 -11.15 14.57
CA MET A 121 -7.70 -11.51 13.21
C MET A 121 -9.19 -11.31 13.02
N ASN A 122 -10.02 -11.76 13.97
CA ASN A 122 -11.48 -11.59 13.88
C ASN A 122 -11.89 -10.11 13.89
N LYS A 123 -11.24 -9.29 14.73
CA LYS A 123 -11.47 -7.83 14.74
C LYS A 123 -11.08 -7.19 13.41
N TYR A 124 -9.93 -7.58 12.86
CA TYR A 124 -9.48 -7.10 11.55
C TYR A 124 -10.47 -7.46 10.44
N HIS A 125 -10.92 -8.73 10.40
CA HIS A 125 -11.88 -9.18 9.40
C HIS A 125 -13.19 -8.42 9.48
N LYS A 126 -13.76 -8.30 10.69
CA LYS A 126 -15.02 -7.57 10.90
C LYS A 126 -14.91 -6.10 10.52
N ALA A 127 -13.78 -5.45 10.82
CA ALA A 127 -13.54 -4.07 10.41
C ALA A 127 -13.45 -3.94 8.89
N ASN A 128 -12.80 -4.90 8.23
CA ASN A 128 -12.68 -4.92 6.78
C ASN A 128 -14.03 -5.16 6.10
N GLU A 129 -14.84 -6.09 6.59
CA GLU A 129 -16.21 -6.33 6.12
C GLU A 129 -17.09 -5.09 6.28
N ALA A 130 -17.03 -4.43 7.45
CA ALA A 130 -17.78 -3.19 7.67
C ALA A 130 -17.39 -2.09 6.69
N ARG A 131 -16.09 -1.97 6.35
CA ARG A 131 -15.62 -1.03 5.33
C ARG A 131 -16.11 -1.38 3.93
N HIS A 132 -16.05 -2.66 3.55
CA HIS A 132 -16.55 -3.11 2.26
C HIS A 132 -18.07 -2.93 2.15
N GLN A 133 -18.82 -3.14 3.22
CA GLN A 133 -20.26 -2.90 3.25
C GLN A 133 -20.56 -1.41 3.06
N ALA A 134 -19.89 -0.52 3.79
CA ALA A 134 -20.07 0.92 3.65
C ALA A 134 -19.73 1.41 2.22
N ASP A 135 -18.70 0.84 1.61
CA ASP A 135 -18.32 1.14 0.22
C ASP A 135 -19.40 0.65 -0.76
N ALA A 136 -19.89 -0.58 -0.59
CA ALA A 136 -20.98 -1.12 -1.40
C ALA A 136 -22.27 -0.29 -1.28
N ASP A 137 -22.63 0.16 -0.07
CA ASP A 137 -23.79 1.02 0.17
C ASP A 137 -23.62 2.40 -0.50
N CYS A 138 -22.40 2.96 -0.47
CA CYS A 138 -22.10 4.22 -1.15
C CYS A 138 -22.25 4.08 -2.68
N ILE A 139 -21.74 2.97 -3.25
CA ILE A 139 -21.87 2.68 -4.67
C ILE A 139 -23.36 2.50 -5.04
N ALA A 140 -24.13 1.75 -4.26
CA ALA A 140 -25.56 1.56 -4.51
C ALA A 140 -26.33 2.89 -4.53
N GLN A 141 -26.06 3.80 -3.59
CA GLN A 141 -26.68 5.14 -3.59
C GLN A 141 -26.27 5.98 -4.81
N LEU A 142 -25.02 5.87 -5.26
CA LEU A 142 -24.57 6.54 -6.47
C LEU A 142 -25.28 5.98 -7.71
N GLU A 143 -25.41 4.65 -7.81
CA GLU A 143 -26.14 3.98 -8.88
C GLU A 143 -27.62 4.40 -8.92
N GLU A 144 -28.29 4.45 -7.76
CA GLU A 144 -29.67 4.93 -7.65
C GLU A 144 -29.80 6.41 -8.06
N SER A 145 -28.86 7.26 -7.63
CA SER A 145 -28.84 8.69 -7.99
C SER A 145 -28.66 8.90 -9.49
N ILE A 146 -27.79 8.11 -10.13
CA ILE A 146 -27.56 8.13 -11.59
C ILE A 146 -28.81 7.66 -12.32
N LEU A 147 -29.47 6.60 -11.84
CA LEU A 147 -30.71 6.09 -12.43
C LEU A 147 -31.83 7.15 -12.36
N LEU A 148 -32.00 7.81 -11.21
CA LEU A 148 -32.96 8.90 -11.03
C LEU A 148 -32.67 10.10 -11.96
N LEU A 149 -31.40 10.49 -12.10
CA LEU A 149 -30.98 11.54 -13.04
C LEU A 149 -31.22 11.17 -14.50
N THR A 150 -31.07 9.88 -14.84
CA THR A 150 -31.26 9.38 -16.20
C THR A 150 -32.75 9.30 -16.56
N ILE A 151 -33.61 8.94 -15.60
CA ILE A 151 -35.07 8.88 -15.79
C ILE A 151 -35.70 10.28 -15.78
N LYS A 152 -35.17 11.23 -14.97
CA LYS A 152 -35.67 12.63 -14.91
C LYS A 152 -35.14 13.53 -16.03
N LYS A 153 -35.02 12.99 -17.25
CA LYS A 153 -34.82 13.77 -18.48
C LYS A 153 -36.19 14.07 -19.10
N ASP A 154 -36.97 14.92 -18.44
CA ASP A 154 -37.92 15.77 -19.16
C ASP A 154 -37.14 16.97 -19.72
N PRO A 155 -37.42 17.43 -20.96
CA PRO A 155 -36.67 18.49 -21.62
C PRO A 155 -37.06 19.84 -21.02
N VAL A 156 -36.48 20.18 -19.87
CA VAL A 156 -36.52 21.55 -19.34
C VAL A 156 -35.12 22.11 -19.44
N GLU A 157 -35.01 23.04 -20.40
CA GLU A 157 -33.98 24.04 -20.65
C GLU A 157 -32.83 24.04 -19.62
N ALA A 158 -31.70 23.44 -20.03
CA ALA A 158 -30.49 23.44 -19.22
C ALA A 158 -29.99 24.89 -19.00
N PRO A 159 -29.56 25.24 -17.78
CA PRO A 159 -28.89 26.51 -17.54
C PRO A 159 -27.65 26.59 -18.43
N THR A 160 -27.45 27.77 -19.01
CA THR A 160 -26.43 28.10 -20.02
C THR A 160 -25.16 27.28 -19.83
N ARG A 161 -24.97 26.33 -20.73
CA ARG A 161 -23.72 25.57 -20.89
C ARG A 161 -22.56 26.57 -20.79
N PRO A 162 -21.65 26.47 -19.81
CA PRO A 162 -20.45 27.29 -19.84
C PRO A 162 -19.76 27.06 -21.18
N GLU A 163 -19.40 28.15 -21.84
CA GLU A 163 -18.81 28.14 -23.19
C GLU A 163 -17.78 27.01 -23.32
N LEU A 164 -17.85 26.29 -24.45
CA LEU A 164 -16.95 25.20 -24.79
C LEU A 164 -15.48 25.61 -24.52
N GLY A 165 -14.88 25.11 -23.43
CA GLY A 165 -13.49 25.43 -23.04
C GLY A 165 -13.31 26.13 -21.69
N ARG A 166 -14.38 26.57 -21.01
CA ARG A 166 -14.30 27.07 -19.63
C ARG A 166 -14.34 25.90 -18.65
N ILE A 167 -13.18 25.54 -18.11
CA ILE A 167 -13.06 24.53 -17.04
C ILE A 167 -13.58 25.16 -15.74
N ASP A 168 -14.38 24.39 -14.98
CA ASP A 168 -14.84 24.81 -13.66
C ASP A 168 -13.65 24.83 -12.68
N LEU A 169 -13.08 26.01 -12.48
CA LEU A 169 -11.95 26.25 -11.60
C LEU A 169 -12.28 26.04 -10.11
N GLN A 170 -13.56 25.90 -9.75
CA GLN A 170 -14.01 25.54 -8.41
C GLN A 170 -13.92 24.03 -8.16
N ARG A 171 -14.13 23.21 -9.19
CA ARG A 171 -13.96 21.74 -9.14
C ARG A 171 -12.52 21.30 -9.39
N PHE A 172 -11.71 22.15 -10.02
CA PHE A 172 -10.29 21.88 -10.22
C PHE A 172 -9.52 21.99 -8.89
N ARG A 173 -9.30 20.86 -8.22
CA ARG A 173 -8.26 20.76 -7.20
C ARG A 173 -6.92 20.86 -7.90
N ALA A 174 -6.16 21.90 -7.57
CA ALA A 174 -4.82 22.09 -8.07
C ALA A 174 -3.88 21.10 -7.36
N ASP A 175 -3.92 19.82 -7.77
CA ASP A 175 -3.01 18.76 -7.28
C ASP A 175 -1.63 18.83 -7.97
N GLY A 176 -1.25 20.00 -8.48
CA GLY A 176 0.01 20.24 -9.20
C GLY A 176 1.17 20.62 -8.27
N PRO A 177 2.43 20.51 -8.75
CA PRO A 177 3.60 20.89 -7.96
C PRO A 177 3.54 22.36 -7.58
N LEU A 178 3.67 22.62 -6.28
CA LEU A 178 3.57 23.95 -5.70
C LEU A 178 4.95 24.61 -5.71
N TYR A 179 5.03 25.82 -6.25
CA TYR A 179 6.27 26.58 -6.18
C TYR A 179 6.46 27.16 -4.77
N THR A 180 7.37 26.54 -4.01
CA THR A 180 7.73 26.94 -2.64
C THR A 180 9.22 27.31 -2.52
N GLY A 181 9.91 27.44 -3.67
CA GLY A 181 11.35 27.73 -3.69
C GLY A 181 11.66 29.14 -3.18
N PRO A 182 12.89 29.40 -2.69
CA PRO A 182 13.33 30.76 -2.40
C PRO A 182 13.28 31.63 -3.66
N PRO A 183 13.00 32.94 -3.53
CA PRO A 183 13.08 33.84 -4.67
C PRO A 183 14.50 33.80 -5.28
N GLN A 184 14.60 33.99 -6.60
CA GLN A 184 15.87 34.12 -7.33
C GLN A 184 16.70 32.84 -7.50
N VAL A 185 16.18 31.67 -7.11
CA VAL A 185 16.82 30.38 -7.46
C VAL A 185 16.27 29.94 -8.81
N VAL A 186 17.12 30.03 -9.85
CA VAL A 186 16.74 29.80 -11.25
C VAL A 186 16.20 28.38 -11.46
N GLU A 187 16.92 27.37 -10.97
CA GLU A 187 16.64 25.97 -11.29
C GLU A 187 15.27 25.49 -10.76
N PRO A 188 14.90 25.68 -9.46
CA PRO A 188 13.58 25.30 -8.95
C PRO A 188 12.43 26.02 -9.66
N PHE A 189 12.59 27.29 -10.02
CA PHE A 189 11.56 28.07 -10.70
C PHE A 189 11.35 27.56 -12.14
N ILE A 190 12.42 27.34 -12.89
CA ILE A 190 12.34 26.82 -14.26
C ILE A 190 11.77 25.40 -14.27
N THR A 191 12.21 24.53 -13.35
CA THR A 191 11.66 23.19 -13.20
C THR A 191 10.16 23.24 -12.90
N TRP A 192 9.73 24.04 -11.94
CA TRP A 192 8.30 24.21 -11.63
C TRP A 192 7.51 24.68 -12.85
N LEU A 193 8.00 25.69 -13.57
CA LEU A 193 7.31 26.26 -14.73
C LEU A 193 7.17 25.25 -15.88
N GLN A 194 8.18 24.40 -16.09
CA GLN A 194 8.12 23.28 -17.03
C GLN A 194 7.05 22.26 -16.63
N TRP A 195 6.90 21.95 -15.33
CA TRP A 195 5.83 21.07 -14.86
C TRP A 195 4.43 21.66 -15.07
N VAL A 196 4.25 22.96 -14.82
CA VAL A 196 3.00 23.67 -15.08
C VAL A 196 2.65 23.65 -16.57
N GLU A 197 3.64 23.84 -17.43
CA GLU A 197 3.48 23.72 -18.88
C GLU A 197 3.06 22.31 -19.29
N LEU A 198 3.71 21.27 -18.72
CA LEU A 198 3.34 19.87 -18.94
C LEU A 198 1.88 19.61 -18.50
N LEU A 199 1.48 20.09 -17.32
CA LEU A 199 0.10 19.98 -16.84
C LEU A 199 -0.90 20.54 -17.87
N PHE A 200 -0.61 21.71 -18.44
CA PHE A 200 -1.50 22.32 -19.44
C PHE A 200 -1.56 21.53 -20.74
N THR A 201 -0.45 20.93 -21.17
CA THR A 201 -0.46 20.05 -22.33
C THR A 201 -1.28 18.77 -22.09
N THR A 202 -1.24 18.21 -20.88
CA THR A 202 -1.93 16.95 -20.56
C THR A 202 -3.40 17.12 -20.17
N SER A 203 -3.79 18.27 -19.61
CA SER A 203 -5.11 18.48 -19.03
C SER A 203 -6.11 19.18 -19.96
N GLY A 204 -5.75 19.42 -21.22
CA GLY A 204 -6.67 19.96 -22.22
C GLY A 204 -7.14 21.39 -21.96
N PHE A 205 -6.37 22.18 -21.20
CA PHE A 205 -6.68 23.60 -21.00
C PHE A 205 -6.58 24.37 -22.32
N THR A 206 -7.72 24.74 -22.90
CA THR A 206 -7.76 25.48 -24.17
C THR A 206 -7.67 26.99 -23.98
N HIS A 207 -8.32 27.52 -22.93
CA HIS A 207 -8.40 28.96 -22.69
C HIS A 207 -7.20 29.49 -21.89
N ASN A 208 -6.60 30.60 -22.35
CA ASN A 208 -5.42 31.19 -21.70
C ASN A 208 -5.71 31.71 -20.28
N ASP A 209 -6.89 32.31 -20.04
CA ASP A 209 -7.21 32.82 -18.71
C ASP A 209 -7.28 31.69 -17.68
N ASN A 210 -7.74 30.50 -18.09
CA ASN A 210 -7.77 29.33 -17.20
C ASN A 210 -6.34 28.89 -16.85
N LYS A 211 -5.42 28.90 -17.83
CA LYS A 211 -4.00 28.59 -17.59
C LYS A 211 -3.37 29.58 -16.61
N ILE A 212 -3.61 30.88 -16.81
CA ILE A 212 -3.09 31.94 -15.94
C ILE A 212 -3.64 31.78 -14.51
N GLN A 213 -4.94 31.54 -14.36
CA GLN A 213 -5.56 31.35 -13.05
C GLN A 213 -5.07 30.10 -12.33
N VAL A 214 -4.90 28.98 -13.04
CA VAL A 214 -4.34 27.75 -12.47
C VAL A 214 -2.88 27.94 -12.07
N ALA A 215 -2.07 28.55 -12.93
CA ALA A 215 -0.67 28.86 -12.60
C ALA A 215 -0.57 29.74 -11.36
N GLY A 216 -1.42 30.76 -11.24
CA GLY A 216 -1.54 31.61 -10.05
C GLY A 216 -1.82 30.82 -8.77
N LYS A 217 -2.71 29.84 -8.83
CA LYS A 217 -3.03 28.96 -7.69
C LYS A 217 -1.87 28.03 -7.29
N LEU A 218 -0.92 27.78 -8.18
CA LEU A 218 0.24 26.91 -7.96
C LEU A 218 1.47 27.64 -7.39
N ILE A 219 1.41 28.97 -7.26
CA ILE A 219 2.48 29.79 -6.68
C ILE A 219 2.24 29.92 -5.17
N ARG A 220 3.19 29.46 -4.34
CA ARG A 220 3.20 29.66 -2.88
C ARG A 220 4.31 30.59 -2.40
N GLU A 221 5.33 30.83 -3.23
CA GLU A 221 6.40 31.79 -2.94
C GLU A 221 5.82 33.21 -2.84
N GLY A 222 6.08 33.87 -1.71
CA GLY A 222 5.36 35.09 -1.33
C GLY A 222 5.55 36.26 -2.28
N ASN A 223 6.75 36.47 -2.84
CA ASN A 223 7.00 37.63 -3.71
C ASN A 223 6.35 37.45 -5.07
N THR A 224 6.50 36.28 -5.68
CA THR A 224 5.86 35.93 -6.96
C THR A 224 4.34 35.90 -6.81
N GLN A 225 3.82 35.41 -5.68
CA GLN A 225 2.39 35.45 -5.39
C GLN A 225 1.88 36.89 -5.25
N ALA A 226 2.63 37.76 -4.57
CA ALA A 226 2.27 39.18 -4.43
C ALA A 226 2.31 39.90 -5.78
N PHE A 227 3.30 39.62 -6.63
CA PHE A 227 3.35 40.12 -8.01
C PHE A 227 2.12 39.68 -8.81
N TYR A 228 1.80 38.38 -8.78
CA TYR A 228 0.63 37.82 -9.44
C TYR A 228 -0.67 38.50 -8.99
N ALA A 229 -0.88 38.65 -7.67
CA ALA A 229 -2.08 39.27 -7.12
C ALA A 229 -2.26 40.74 -7.55
N ARG A 230 -1.15 41.47 -7.72
CA ARG A 230 -1.17 42.87 -8.21
C ARG A 230 -1.46 42.97 -9.70
N GLU A 231 -0.89 42.05 -10.49
CA GLU A 231 -0.95 42.10 -11.95
C GLU A 231 -2.09 41.28 -12.55
N ILE A 232 -2.88 40.53 -11.77
CA ILE A 232 -3.88 39.59 -12.30
C ILE A 232 -4.86 40.22 -13.29
N ASN A 233 -5.35 41.42 -13.02
CA ASN A 233 -6.26 42.13 -13.91
C ASN A 233 -5.59 42.57 -15.23
N SER A 234 -4.27 42.76 -15.22
CA SER A 234 -3.46 43.08 -16.41
C SER A 234 -3.03 41.83 -17.18
N LEU A 235 -3.07 40.67 -16.53
CA LEU A 235 -2.67 39.37 -17.07
C LEU A 235 -3.85 38.62 -17.67
N LEU A 236 -5.06 38.77 -17.12
CA LEU A 236 -6.28 38.23 -17.71
C LEU A 236 -6.53 38.84 -19.10
N GLY A 237 -6.87 38.01 -20.07
CA GLY A 237 -7.01 38.36 -21.49
C GLY A 237 -5.72 38.26 -22.30
N LYS A 238 -4.56 38.02 -21.66
CA LYS A 238 -3.28 37.83 -22.37
C LYS A 238 -3.03 36.38 -22.74
N SER A 239 -2.06 36.16 -23.62
CA SER A 239 -1.61 34.81 -23.93
C SER A 239 -0.85 34.19 -22.75
N TRP A 240 -0.85 32.86 -22.67
CA TRP A 240 0.00 32.13 -21.72
C TRP A 240 1.49 32.52 -21.85
N SER A 241 1.96 32.80 -23.07
CA SER A 241 3.34 33.20 -23.35
C SER A 241 3.71 34.55 -22.73
N ASP A 242 2.81 35.53 -22.82
CA ASP A 242 3.02 36.87 -22.24
C ASP A 242 3.10 36.79 -20.71
N PHE A 243 2.22 35.98 -20.12
CA PHE A 243 2.25 35.69 -18.69
C PHE A 243 3.59 35.06 -18.27
N ARG A 244 4.02 34.00 -18.98
CA ARG A 244 5.28 33.30 -18.70
C ARG A 244 6.47 34.26 -18.75
N THR A 245 6.52 35.12 -19.76
CA THR A 245 7.59 36.10 -19.96
C THR A 245 7.64 37.08 -18.79
N LYS A 246 6.51 37.71 -18.45
CA LYS A 246 6.42 38.63 -17.30
C LYS A 246 6.82 37.95 -15.99
N LEU A 247 6.39 36.71 -15.78
CA LEU A 247 6.69 35.95 -14.57
C LEU A 247 8.18 35.62 -14.48
N MET A 248 8.81 35.21 -15.59
CA MET A 248 10.26 34.96 -15.67
C MET A 248 11.07 36.23 -15.42
N THR A 249 10.70 37.36 -16.03
CA THR A 249 11.38 38.65 -15.80
C THR A 249 11.34 39.07 -14.33
N PHE A 250 10.28 38.74 -13.60
CA PHE A 250 10.14 39.09 -12.19
C PHE A 250 10.85 38.10 -11.25
N ALA A 251 10.69 36.79 -11.48
CA ALA A 251 11.12 35.76 -10.54
C ALA A 251 12.61 35.37 -10.66
N LEU A 252 13.23 35.68 -11.81
CA LEU A 252 14.64 35.38 -12.06
C LEU A 252 15.52 36.60 -11.75
N PRO A 253 16.78 36.38 -11.32
CA PRO A 253 17.75 37.46 -11.19
C PRO A 253 17.93 38.22 -12.52
N PRO A 254 18.17 39.54 -12.49
CA PRO A 254 18.62 40.26 -13.67
C PRO A 254 19.95 39.67 -14.16
N LEU A 255 20.06 39.46 -15.47
CA LEU A 255 21.28 39.02 -16.15
C LEU A 255 22.38 40.09 -16.10
#